data_AF-A0A8F9TX14-F1
#
_entry.id   AF-A0A8F9TX14-F1
#
_cell.length_a   1.000
_cell.length_b   1.000
_cell.length_c   1.000
_cell.angle_alpha   90.00
_cell.angle_beta   90.00
_cell.angle_gamma   90.00
#
_symmetry.space_group_name_H-M   'P 1'
#
loop_
_entity.id
_entity.type
_entity.pdbx_description
1 polymer ?
#
loop_
_entity_poly.entity_id
_entity_poly.type
_entity_poly.pdbx_seq_one_letter_code
_entity_poly.pdbx_strand_id
1 'polypeptide(L)'
;MLIAALLLVLACGYRVVAALTPDLANFSPLMAIAFCGAVYLGRRKLWLVPFAALLLSDLFLDRYYAAQFGYHWDASGMVVRTLAFAAAVAIGFAVARRKSWLNLASGILGASVLFYLATNTVSWAGDVAYAKSAAGWWQAMTIGHPEFPPTLFFFRNSLVSDLLFTGAFALAMEWAALRRAQPTLLRTADVT
;
A
#
# COMPACT_ATOMS: atom_id res chain seq x y z
N MET A 1 7.80 7.94 21.38
CA MET A 1 6.67 7.00 21.52
C MET A 1 5.31 7.70 21.35
N LEU A 2 5.09 8.85 21.99
CA LEU A 2 3.86 9.67 21.81
C LEU A 2 3.56 10.07 20.36
N ILE A 3 4.55 10.54 19.59
CA ILE A 3 4.36 10.92 18.18
C ILE A 3 3.94 9.71 17.32
N ALA A 4 4.56 8.54 17.54
CA ALA A 4 4.21 7.33 16.79
C ALA A 4 2.79 6.83 17.13
N ALA A 5 2.41 6.88 18.41
CA ALA A 5 1.05 6.56 18.84
C ALA A 5 0.02 7.54 18.27
N LEU A 6 0.31 8.84 18.28
CA LEU A 6 -0.54 9.87 17.67
C LEU A 6 -0.71 9.66 16.17
N LEU A 7 0.38 9.37 15.44
CA LEU A 7 0.32 9.08 14.01
C LEU A 7 -0.50 7.82 13.72
N LEU A 8 -0.43 6.80 14.59
CA LEU A 8 -1.26 5.59 14.46
C LEU A 8 -2.74 5.88 14.72
N VAL A 9 -3.06 6.66 15.75
CA VAL A 9 -4.43 7.09 16.02
C VAL A 9 -4.99 7.91 14.85
N LEU A 10 -4.20 8.83 14.31
CA LEU A 10 -4.59 9.62 13.13
C LEU A 10 -4.75 8.75 11.88
N ALA A 11 -3.88 7.76 11.66
CA ALA A 11 -4.01 6.82 10.55
C ALA A 11 -5.25 5.92 10.68
N CYS A 12 -5.55 5.42 11.89
CA CYS A 12 -6.77 4.68 12.17
C CYS A 12 -8.02 5.55 12.04
N GLY A 13 -8.00 6.78 12.56
CA GLY A 13 -9.11 7.74 12.40
C GLY A 13 -9.35 8.09 10.94
N TYR A 14 -8.28 8.31 10.16
CA TYR A 14 -8.37 8.50 8.72
C TYR A 14 -9.00 7.30 8.01
N ARG A 15 -8.63 6.07 8.36
CA ARG A 15 -9.24 4.85 7.80
C ARG A 15 -10.76 4.80 8.03
N VAL A 16 -11.23 5.23 9.19
CA VAL A 16 -12.67 5.32 9.50
C VAL A 16 -13.35 6.39 8.64
N VAL A 17 -12.76 7.60 8.53
CA VAL A 17 -13.32 8.68 7.71
C VAL A 17 -13.32 8.32 6.21
N ALA A 18 -12.25 7.69 5.74
CA ALA A 18 -12.12 7.23 4.35
C ALA A 18 -13.12 6.12 4.03
N ALA A 19 -13.44 5.24 4.99
CA ALA A 19 -14.49 4.25 4.82
C ALA A 19 -15.90 4.87 4.67
N LEU A 20 -16.11 6.06 5.23
CA LEU A 20 -17.37 6.80 5.15
C LEU A 20 -17.43 7.77 3.96
N THR A 21 -16.30 7.99 3.27
CA THR A 21 -16.19 8.93 2.16
C THR A 21 -15.81 8.17 0.89
N PRO A 22 -16.77 7.84 0.00
CA PRO A 22 -16.52 7.04 -1.20
C PRO A 22 -15.37 7.56 -2.06
N ASP A 23 -15.19 8.89 -2.09
CA ASP A 23 -14.12 9.54 -2.85
C ASP A 23 -12.71 9.17 -2.39
N LEU A 24 -12.56 8.77 -1.12
CA LEU A 24 -11.30 8.40 -0.48
C LEU A 24 -11.10 6.88 -0.42
N ALA A 25 -11.96 6.09 -1.05
CA ALA A 25 -11.80 4.64 -1.10
C ALA A 25 -10.40 4.27 -1.62
N ASN A 26 -9.75 3.33 -0.93
CA ASN A 26 -8.38 2.86 -1.18
C ASN A 26 -7.25 3.92 -1.14
N PHE A 27 -7.54 5.15 -0.74
CA PHE A 27 -6.50 6.10 -0.35
C PHE A 27 -5.97 5.69 1.03
N SER A 28 -4.71 5.27 1.13
CA SER A 28 -4.21 4.67 2.37
C SER A 28 -2.68 4.69 2.43
N PRO A 29 -2.07 4.91 3.61
CA PRO A 29 -0.61 4.95 3.74
C PRO A 29 0.04 3.56 3.79
N LEU A 30 -0.71 2.46 3.66
CA LEU A 30 -0.25 1.12 4.03
C LEU A 30 0.92 0.61 3.17
N MET A 31 0.80 0.75 1.85
CA MET A 31 1.85 0.34 0.94
C MET A 31 3.10 1.20 1.13
N ALA A 32 2.93 2.52 1.25
CA ALA A 32 4.02 3.45 1.52
C ALA A 32 4.73 3.13 2.85
N ILE A 33 4.01 2.80 3.93
CA ILE A 33 4.61 2.39 5.21
C ILE A 33 5.41 1.10 5.05
N ALA A 34 4.87 0.09 4.38
CA ALA A 34 5.56 -1.18 4.14
C ALA A 34 6.86 -0.97 3.34
N PHE A 35 6.76 -0.24 2.23
CA PHE A 35 7.87 0.09 1.35
C PHE A 35 8.92 0.97 2.05
N CYS A 36 8.54 2.14 2.58
CA CYS A 36 9.48 3.07 3.23
C CYS A 36 10.08 2.52 4.52
N GLY A 37 9.32 1.70 5.27
CA GLY A 37 9.85 0.98 6.43
C GLY A 37 11.05 0.11 6.05
N ALA A 38 10.94 -0.63 4.95
CA ALA A 38 12.05 -1.41 4.40
C ALA A 38 13.21 -0.52 3.90
N VAL A 39 12.90 0.56 3.18
CA VAL A 39 13.92 1.48 2.62
C VAL A 39 14.76 2.16 3.72
N TYR A 40 14.11 2.68 4.76
CA TYR A 40 14.75 3.58 5.73
C TYR A 40 15.06 2.92 7.07
N LEU A 41 14.26 1.96 7.52
CA LEU A 41 14.31 1.45 8.89
C LEU A 41 14.84 0.01 9.01
N GLY A 42 15.04 -0.68 7.88
CA GLY A 42 15.30 -2.12 7.70
C GLY A 42 15.77 -2.96 8.90
N ARG A 43 16.80 -2.56 9.65
CA ARG A 43 17.33 -3.33 10.80
C ARG A 43 16.45 -3.27 12.06
N ARG A 44 15.52 -2.31 12.15
CA ARG A 44 14.67 -2.06 13.33
C ARG A 44 13.29 -2.67 13.14
N LYS A 45 13.13 -3.97 13.42
CA LYS A 45 11.88 -4.72 13.22
C LYS A 45 10.62 -4.08 13.85
N LEU A 46 10.76 -3.14 14.78
CA LEU A 46 9.64 -2.41 15.40
C LEU A 46 8.72 -1.67 14.41
N TRP A 47 9.18 -1.33 13.20
CA TRP A 47 8.29 -0.74 12.18
C TRP A 47 7.27 -1.74 11.62
N LEU A 48 7.48 -3.05 11.80
CA LEU A 48 6.52 -4.08 11.40
C LEU A 48 5.30 -4.12 12.31
N VAL A 49 5.40 -3.63 13.55
CA VAL A 49 4.28 -3.62 14.51
C VAL A 49 3.06 -2.86 13.99
N PRO A 50 3.17 -1.58 13.57
CA PRO A 50 2.02 -0.86 13.01
C PRO A 50 1.53 -1.46 11.69
N PHE A 51 2.43 -2.02 10.88
CA PHE A 51 2.07 -2.70 9.64
C PHE A 51 1.23 -3.97 9.90
N ALA A 52 1.64 -4.80 10.87
CA ALA A 52 0.91 -5.98 11.29
C ALA A 52 -0.45 -5.62 11.90
N ALA A 53 -0.52 -4.56 12.73
CA ALA A 53 -1.78 -4.09 13.29
C ALA A 53 -2.79 -3.69 12.20
N LEU A 54 -2.32 -2.99 11.16
CA LEU A 54 -3.16 -2.58 10.06
C LEU A 54 -3.58 -3.75 9.16
N LEU A 55 -2.69 -4.72 8.91
CA LEU A 55 -3.05 -5.97 8.23
C LEU A 55 -4.14 -6.76 8.99
N LEU A 56 -4.03 -6.81 10.32
CA LEU A 56 -5.04 -7.44 11.17
C LEU A 56 -6.36 -6.66 11.14
N SER A 57 -6.33 -5.34 10.99
CA SER A 57 -7.56 -4.54 10.81
C SER A 57 -8.24 -4.80 9.46
N ASP A 58 -7.46 -5.01 8.40
CA ASP A 58 -7.97 -5.36 7.07
C ASP A 58 -8.70 -6.71 7.09
N LEU A 59 -8.23 -7.67 7.89
CA LEU A 59 -8.90 -8.95 8.13
C LEU A 59 -10.34 -8.78 8.68
N PHE A 60 -10.51 -7.87 9.64
CA PHE A 60 -11.82 -7.55 10.19
C PHE A 60 -12.70 -6.84 9.16
N LEU A 61 -12.14 -5.87 8.41
CA LEU A 61 -12.85 -5.13 7.37
C LEU A 61 -13.30 -6.04 6.22
N ASP A 62 -12.44 -6.94 5.74
CA ASP A 62 -12.77 -7.89 4.69
C ASP A 62 -13.94 -8.79 5.12
N ARG A 63 -13.93 -9.26 6.38
CA ARG A 63 -15.05 -10.06 6.92
C ARG A 63 -16.34 -9.25 7.05
N TYR A 64 -16.23 -7.99 7.49
CA TYR A 64 -17.36 -7.07 7.62
C TYR A 64 -18.00 -6.76 6.26
N TYR A 65 -17.20 -6.40 5.25
CA TYR A 65 -17.69 -6.12 3.91
C TYR A 65 -18.27 -7.36 3.22
N ALA A 66 -17.66 -8.53 3.41
CA ALA A 66 -18.23 -9.78 2.91
C ALA A 66 -19.62 -10.05 3.51
N ALA A 67 -19.81 -9.79 4.81
CA ALA A 67 -21.12 -9.91 5.45
C ALA A 67 -22.12 -8.84 4.98
N GLN A 68 -21.67 -7.59 4.82
CA GLN A 68 -22.52 -6.46 4.42
C GLN A 68 -23.01 -6.57 2.96
N PHE A 69 -22.14 -7.01 2.05
CA PHE A 69 -22.43 -7.08 0.62
C PHE A 69 -22.76 -8.50 0.12
N GLY A 70 -22.81 -9.50 1.02
CA GLY A 70 -23.17 -10.87 0.66
C GLY A 70 -22.10 -11.64 -0.10
N TYR A 71 -20.84 -11.18 -0.11
CA TYR A 71 -19.73 -11.90 -0.71
C TYR A 71 -19.26 -13.07 0.15
N HIS A 72 -18.75 -14.12 -0.51
CA HIS A 72 -18.06 -15.20 0.19
C HIS A 72 -16.73 -14.67 0.75
N TRP A 73 -16.52 -14.83 2.06
CA TRP A 73 -15.24 -14.51 2.68
C TRP A 73 -14.34 -15.73 2.62
N ASP A 74 -13.18 -15.59 1.96
CA ASP A 74 -12.12 -16.59 1.96
C ASP A 74 -10.77 -16.00 2.34
N ALA A 75 -9.78 -16.87 2.54
CA ALA A 75 -8.42 -16.46 2.88
C ALA A 75 -7.61 -15.98 1.66
N SER A 76 -8.09 -16.18 0.42
CA SER A 76 -7.31 -15.94 -0.80
C SER A 76 -6.99 -14.45 -0.97
N GLY A 77 -7.99 -13.59 -0.72
CA GLY A 77 -7.85 -12.14 -0.74
C GLY A 77 -6.84 -11.62 0.28
N MET A 78 -6.87 -12.17 1.50
CA MET A 78 -5.90 -11.84 2.54
C MET A 78 -4.48 -12.28 2.15
N VAL A 79 -4.34 -13.50 1.64
CA VAL A 79 -3.03 -14.06 1.26
C VAL A 79 -2.40 -13.23 0.14
N VAL A 80 -3.14 -12.90 -0.93
CA VAL A 80 -2.59 -12.10 -2.02
C VAL A 80 -2.19 -10.70 -1.56
N ARG A 81 -3.00 -10.07 -0.69
CA ARG A 81 -2.70 -8.74 -0.15
C ARG A 81 -1.43 -8.77 0.70
N THR A 82 -1.30 -9.78 1.57
CA THR A 82 -0.12 -10.01 2.40
C THR A 82 1.13 -10.23 1.55
N LEU A 83 1.03 -11.05 0.50
CA LEU A 83 2.12 -11.30 -0.43
C LEU A 83 2.51 -10.05 -1.22
N ALA A 84 1.55 -9.24 -1.65
CA ALA A 84 1.82 -7.99 -2.35
C ALA A 84 2.55 -6.98 -1.45
N PHE A 85 2.18 -6.86 -0.18
CA PHE A 85 2.95 -6.04 0.75
C PHE A 85 4.33 -6.63 1.07
N ALA A 86 4.46 -7.95 1.17
CA ALA A 86 5.77 -8.59 1.32
C ALA A 86 6.67 -8.31 0.10
N ALA A 87 6.10 -8.30 -1.11
CA ALA A 87 6.79 -7.89 -2.33
C ALA A 87 7.22 -6.42 -2.25
N ALA A 88 6.35 -5.52 -1.78
CA ALA A 88 6.69 -4.11 -1.58
C ALA A 88 7.84 -3.92 -0.57
N VAL A 89 7.87 -4.70 0.51
CA VAL A 89 9.00 -4.74 1.46
C VAL A 89 10.28 -5.20 0.78
N ALA A 90 10.21 -6.25 -0.05
CA ALA A 90 11.36 -6.74 -0.81
C ALA A 90 11.88 -5.70 -1.81
N ILE A 91 10.99 -5.04 -2.55
CA ILE A 91 11.33 -3.92 -3.45
C ILE A 91 11.98 -2.79 -2.63
N GLY A 92 11.43 -2.45 -1.47
CA GLY A 92 12.00 -1.45 -0.57
C GLY A 92 13.42 -1.78 -0.12
N PHE A 93 13.71 -3.04 0.21
CA PHE A 93 15.08 -3.48 0.50
C PHE A 93 16.01 -3.38 -0.71
N ALA A 94 15.53 -3.66 -1.92
CA ALA A 94 16.32 -3.49 -3.13
C ALA A 94 16.64 -2.00 -3.38
N VAL A 95 15.64 -1.12 -3.25
CA VAL A 95 15.80 0.34 -3.35
C VAL A 95 16.74 0.87 -2.26
N ALA A 96 16.71 0.28 -1.06
CA ALA A 96 17.60 0.68 0.05
C ALA A 96 19.10 0.55 -0.29
N ARG A 97 19.46 -0.33 -1.24
CA ARG A 97 20.86 -0.54 -1.66
C ARG A 97 21.39 0.58 -2.55
N ARG A 98 20.52 1.26 -3.29
CA ARG A 98 20.86 2.35 -4.22
C ARG A 98 19.78 3.43 -4.13
N LYS A 99 19.71 4.12 -3.00
CA LYS A 99 18.68 5.13 -2.75
C LYS A 99 18.87 6.32 -3.67
N SER A 100 17.78 6.75 -4.29
CA SER A 100 17.64 7.98 -5.06
C SER A 100 16.16 8.33 -5.16
N TRP A 101 15.84 9.58 -5.49
CA TRP A 101 14.45 9.99 -5.75
C TRP A 101 13.80 9.16 -6.86
N LEU A 102 14.55 8.87 -7.91
CA LEU A 102 14.07 8.03 -9.02
C LEU A 102 13.76 6.60 -8.56
N ASN A 103 14.66 5.98 -7.78
CA ASN A 103 14.47 4.61 -7.31
C ASN A 103 13.37 4.50 -6.24
N LEU A 104 13.15 5.55 -5.44
CA LEU A 104 11.98 5.63 -4.57
C LEU A 104 10.69 5.67 -5.37
N ALA A 105 10.59 6.60 -6.32
CA ALA A 105 9.39 6.79 -7.14
C ALA A 105 9.09 5.54 -7.97
N SER A 106 10.07 4.99 -8.68
CA SER A 106 9.88 3.77 -9.47
C SER A 106 9.56 2.55 -8.60
N GLY A 107 10.20 2.44 -7.42
CA GLY A 107 9.95 1.36 -6.47
C GLY A 107 8.52 1.36 -5.93
N ILE A 108 8.02 2.51 -5.46
CA ILE A 108 6.65 2.58 -4.96
C ILE A 108 5.62 2.40 -6.09
N LEU A 109 5.85 3.02 -7.26
CA LEU A 109 4.99 2.82 -8.44
C LEU A 109 4.89 1.35 -8.82
N GLY A 110 6.02 0.64 -8.85
CA GLY A 110 6.06 -0.79 -9.13
C GLY A 110 5.31 -1.61 -8.09
N ALA A 111 5.43 -1.27 -6.80
CA ALA A 111 4.68 -1.93 -5.73
C ALA A 111 3.16 -1.71 -5.85
N SER A 112 2.70 -0.49 -6.13
CA SER A 112 1.29 -0.17 -6.31
C SER A 112 0.69 -0.89 -7.53
N VAL A 113 1.41 -0.90 -8.66
CA VAL A 113 0.99 -1.61 -9.88
C VAL A 113 0.91 -3.12 -9.63
N LEU A 114 1.93 -3.70 -8.99
CA LEU A 114 1.94 -5.13 -8.65
C LEU A 114 0.75 -5.50 -7.78
N PHE A 115 0.49 -4.72 -6.72
CA PHE A 115 -0.64 -4.92 -5.85
C PHE A 115 -1.95 -4.88 -6.63
N TYR A 116 -2.16 -3.85 -7.44
CA TYR A 116 -3.37 -3.68 -8.24
C TYR A 116 -3.63 -4.86 -9.17
N LEU A 117 -2.61 -5.27 -9.95
CA LEU A 117 -2.74 -6.39 -10.87
C LEU A 117 -3.01 -7.69 -10.13
N ALA A 118 -2.29 -7.95 -9.03
CA ALA A 118 -2.43 -9.18 -8.26
C ALA A 118 -3.81 -9.31 -7.61
N THR A 119 -4.28 -8.26 -6.93
CA THR A 119 -5.56 -8.31 -6.21
C THR A 119 -6.74 -8.42 -7.17
N ASN A 120 -6.75 -7.65 -8.26
CA ASN A 120 -7.84 -7.73 -9.25
C ASN A 120 -7.81 -9.06 -10.03
N THR A 121 -6.64 -9.67 -10.21
CA THR A 121 -6.55 -11.01 -10.83
C THR A 121 -7.14 -12.07 -9.93
N VAL A 122 -6.94 -11.97 -8.60
CA VAL A 122 -7.60 -12.86 -7.64
C VAL A 122 -9.10 -12.64 -7.62
N SER A 123 -9.58 -11.39 -7.64
CA SER A 123 -11.02 -11.09 -7.79
C SER A 123 -11.58 -11.70 -9.07
N TRP A 124 -10.90 -11.53 -10.20
CA TRP A 124 -11.28 -12.16 -11.46
C TRP A 124 -11.34 -13.68 -11.37
N ALA A 125 -10.41 -14.33 -10.66
CA ALA A 125 -10.38 -15.78 -10.53
C ALA A 125 -11.48 -16.31 -9.59
N GLY A 126 -11.75 -15.61 -8.47
CA GLY A 126 -12.68 -16.06 -7.43
C GLY A 126 -14.13 -15.64 -7.64
N ASP A 127 -14.38 -14.47 -8.21
CA ASP A 127 -15.74 -13.90 -8.29
C ASP A 127 -16.49 -14.40 -9.54
N VAL A 128 -17.69 -14.93 -9.31
CA VAL A 128 -18.56 -15.48 -10.36
C VAL A 128 -19.09 -14.42 -11.32
N ALA A 129 -19.09 -13.14 -10.94
CA ALA A 129 -19.50 -12.05 -11.80
C ALA A 129 -18.54 -11.81 -12.97
N TYR A 130 -17.29 -12.27 -12.86
CA TYR A 130 -16.33 -12.18 -13.96
C TYR A 130 -16.31 -13.46 -14.79
N ALA A 131 -16.52 -13.33 -16.09
CA ALA A 131 -16.25 -14.40 -17.04
C ALA A 131 -14.77 -14.82 -16.95
N LYS A 132 -14.49 -16.13 -16.88
CA LYS A 132 -13.12 -16.67 -16.82
C LYS A 132 -12.44 -16.67 -18.20
N SER A 133 -12.36 -15.49 -18.79
CA SER A 133 -11.77 -15.18 -20.08
C SER A 133 -10.91 -13.92 -19.99
N ALA A 134 -10.12 -13.64 -21.03
CA ALA A 134 -9.33 -12.41 -21.11
C ALA A 134 -10.20 -11.14 -21.02
N ALA A 135 -11.43 -11.18 -21.57
CA ALA A 135 -12.37 -10.07 -21.50
C ALA A 135 -12.86 -9.81 -20.06
N GLY A 136 -13.17 -10.87 -19.30
CA GLY A 136 -13.54 -10.73 -17.89
C GLY A 136 -12.36 -10.30 -17.02
N TRP A 137 -11.15 -10.72 -17.34
CA TRP A 137 -9.94 -10.22 -16.65
C TRP A 137 -9.75 -8.73 -16.93
N TRP A 138 -9.92 -8.30 -18.18
CA TRP A 138 -9.87 -6.88 -18.54
C TRP A 138 -10.96 -6.05 -17.86
N GLN A 139 -12.17 -6.60 -17.74
CA GLN A 139 -13.24 -5.99 -16.94
C GLN A 139 -12.78 -5.77 -15.50
N ALA A 140 -12.23 -6.79 -14.84
CA ALA A 140 -11.71 -6.66 -13.47
C ALA A 140 -10.60 -5.60 -13.36
N MET A 141 -9.76 -5.42 -14.39
CA MET A 141 -8.70 -4.40 -14.42
C MET A 141 -9.17 -2.99 -14.73
N THR A 142 -10.43 -2.78 -15.11
CA THR A 142 -10.89 -1.47 -15.60
C THR A 142 -12.16 -0.99 -14.90
N ILE A 143 -13.25 -1.70 -15.13
CA ILE A 143 -14.61 -1.35 -14.69
C ILE A 143 -14.93 -2.04 -13.37
N GLY A 144 -14.51 -3.28 -13.19
CA GLY A 144 -14.94 -4.11 -12.07
C GLY A 144 -16.42 -4.45 -12.14
N HIS A 145 -17.06 -4.39 -10.97
CA HIS A 145 -18.51 -4.58 -10.79
C HIS A 145 -19.25 -3.28 -11.09
N PRO A 146 -20.23 -3.25 -12.02
CA PRO A 146 -20.94 -2.03 -12.42
C PRO A 146 -21.68 -1.29 -11.29
N GLU A 147 -22.01 -1.97 -10.20
CA GLU A 147 -22.66 -1.42 -9.01
C GLU A 147 -21.72 -0.59 -8.13
N PHE A 148 -20.41 -0.65 -8.36
CA PHE A 148 -19.38 0.09 -7.62
C PHE A 148 -18.59 1.04 -8.55
N PRO A 149 -17.86 2.02 -7.98
CA PRO A 149 -16.91 2.79 -8.76
C PRO A 149 -15.89 1.90 -9.51
N PRO A 150 -15.40 2.33 -10.69
CA PRO A 150 -14.47 1.54 -11.49
C PRO A 150 -13.20 1.13 -10.73
N THR A 151 -12.61 -0.03 -11.04
CA THR A 151 -11.37 -0.46 -10.36
C THR A 151 -10.21 0.50 -10.60
N LEU A 152 -10.19 1.20 -11.74
CA LEU A 152 -9.25 2.28 -12.01
C LEU A 152 -9.40 3.49 -11.08
N PHE A 153 -10.61 3.76 -10.58
CA PHE A 153 -10.84 4.81 -9.60
C PHE A 153 -10.09 4.49 -8.30
N PHE A 154 -10.23 3.26 -7.81
CA PHE A 154 -9.53 2.80 -6.64
C PHE A 154 -8.01 2.76 -6.85
N PHE A 155 -7.56 2.32 -8.02
CA PHE A 155 -6.14 2.31 -8.37
C PHE A 155 -5.53 3.71 -8.35
N ARG A 156 -6.21 4.69 -8.95
CA ARG A 156 -5.79 6.09 -8.93
C ARG A 156 -5.60 6.57 -7.49
N ASN A 157 -6.56 6.30 -6.62
CA ASN A 157 -6.49 6.71 -5.22
C ASN A 157 -5.31 6.05 -4.49
N SER A 158 -5.13 4.73 -4.65
CA SER A 158 -3.97 4.02 -4.12
C SER A 158 -2.66 4.62 -4.62
N LEU A 159 -2.51 4.78 -5.94
CA LEU A 159 -1.29 5.29 -6.57
C LEU A 159 -0.94 6.70 -6.08
N VAL A 160 -1.93 7.60 -6.04
CA VAL A 160 -1.75 8.97 -5.53
C VAL A 160 -1.34 8.93 -4.06
N SER A 161 -2.04 8.15 -3.24
CA SER A 161 -1.73 8.05 -1.82
C SER A 161 -0.33 7.48 -1.57
N ASP A 162 0.06 6.45 -2.31
CA ASP A 162 1.35 5.78 -2.18
C ASP A 162 2.51 6.72 -2.52
N LEU A 163 2.37 7.50 -3.60
CA LEU A 163 3.34 8.53 -3.99
C LEU A 163 3.41 9.65 -2.94
N LEU A 164 2.26 10.17 -2.51
CA LEU A 164 2.20 11.26 -1.54
C LEU A 164 2.82 10.86 -0.19
N PHE A 165 2.43 9.71 0.35
CA PHE A 165 2.94 9.23 1.64
C PHE A 165 4.42 8.82 1.55
N THR A 166 4.85 8.23 0.44
CA THR A 166 6.28 7.93 0.22
C THR A 166 7.11 9.21 0.16
N GLY A 167 6.63 10.23 -0.56
CA GLY A 167 7.27 11.54 -0.64
C GLY A 167 7.35 12.23 0.73
N ALA A 168 6.24 12.26 1.47
CA ALA A 168 6.19 12.82 2.82
C ALA A 168 7.14 12.10 3.78
N PHE A 169 7.20 10.76 3.71
CA PHE A 169 8.11 9.96 4.52
C PHE A 169 9.57 10.29 4.17
N ALA A 170 9.91 10.30 2.87
CA ALA A 170 11.25 10.61 2.40
C ALA A 170 11.70 12.02 2.86
N LEU A 171 10.84 13.03 2.70
CA LEU A 171 11.12 14.40 3.15
C LEU A 171 11.31 14.49 4.66
N ALA A 172 10.47 13.82 5.45
CA ALA A 172 10.60 13.79 6.90
C ALA A 172 11.93 13.13 7.34
N MET A 173 12.35 12.06 6.66
CA MET A 173 13.61 11.39 6.93
C MET A 173 14.82 12.26 6.55
N GLU A 174 14.79 12.92 5.39
CA GLU A 174 15.83 13.88 4.97
C GLU A 174 15.94 15.05 5.95
N TRP A 175 14.80 15.64 6.33
CA TRP A 175 14.77 16.73 7.31
C TRP A 175 15.33 16.32 8.67
N ALA A 176 14.98 15.12 9.14
CA ALA A 176 15.52 14.56 10.37
C ALA A 176 17.04 14.30 10.29
N ALA A 177 17.55 13.88 9.14
CA ALA A 177 18.99 13.71 8.90
C ALA A 177 19.71 15.06 8.93
N LEU A 178 19.19 16.08 8.22
CA LEU A 178 19.73 17.43 8.21
C LEU A 178 19.78 18.06 9.61
N ARG A 179 18.71 17.90 10.41
CA ARG A 179 18.69 18.36 11.81
C ARG A 179 19.72 17.69 12.70
N ARG A 180 20.19 16.50 12.32
CA ARG A 180 21.24 15.75 13.01
C ARG A 180 22.61 15.95 12.37
N ALA A 181 22.74 16.90 11.44
CA ALA A 181 23.95 17.13 10.65
C ALA A 181 24.46 15.86 9.93
N GLN A 182 23.56 14.96 9.57
CA GLN A 182 23.87 13.76 8.79
C GLN A 182 23.78 14.07 7.29
N PRO A 183 24.57 13.38 6.45
CA PRO A 183 24.43 13.50 5.00
C PRO A 183 23.03 13.03 4.56
N THR A 184 22.61 13.50 3.39
CA THR A 184 21.35 13.06 2.76
C THR A 184 21.29 11.53 2.66
N LEU A 185 20.11 10.97 2.93
CA LEU A 185 19.87 9.53 2.89
C LEU A 185 19.58 9.04 1.47
N LEU A 186 19.37 9.97 0.53
CA LEU A 186 18.98 9.72 -0.86
C LEU A 186 20.10 9.85 -1.87
N ARG A 187 21.32 10.20 -1.45
CA ARG A 187 22.48 10.25 -2.34
C ARG A 187 23.32 8.98 -2.13
N THR A 188 23.47 8.18 -3.19
CA THR A 188 24.62 7.28 -3.27
C THR A 188 25.87 8.13 -3.30
N ALA A 189 26.82 7.84 -2.41
CA ALA A 189 28.20 8.33 -2.52
C ALA A 189 28.64 8.21 -3.98
N ASP A 190 29.18 9.29 -4.52
CA ASP A 190 29.63 9.36 -5.90
C ASP A 190 30.50 8.12 -6.19
N VAL A 191 30.15 7.41 -7.28
CA VAL A 191 30.95 6.31 -7.80
C VAL A 191 32.29 6.92 -8.18
N THR A 192 33.30 6.68 -7.35
CA THR A 192 34.71 6.91 -7.64
C THR A 192 35.29 5.64 -8.24
#